data_AF-A0A2H3BEX3-F1
#
_entry.id   AF-A0A2H3BEX3-F1
#
_cell.length_a   1.000
_cell.length_b   1.000
_cell.length_c   1.000
_cell.angle_alpha   90.00
_cell.angle_beta   90.00
_cell.angle_gamma   90.00
#
_symmetry.space_group_name_H-M   'P 1'
#
loop_
_entity.id
_entity.type
_entity.pdbx_description
1 polymer ?
#
loop_
_entity_poly.entity_id
_entity_poly.type
_entity_poly.pdbx_seq_one_letter_code
_entity_poly.pdbx_strand_id
1 'polypeptide(L)'
;SHAAVTETTFAASNGASIAQPYAWSQAGPSGPLSLQDFASIDLLAHFDRERIPERIMSALGAGAHGYFKVTHDMSNVTHLSLCPPT
;
A
#
# COMPACT_ATOMS: atom_id res chain seq x y z
N SER A 1 0.32 -18.49 -20.35
CA SER A 1 0.15 -17.08 -20.71
C SER A 1 0.85 -16.20 -19.68
N HIS A 2 2.12 -15.86 -19.91
CA HIS A 2 2.78 -14.83 -19.13
C HIS A 2 2.52 -13.48 -19.80
N ALA A 3 1.95 -12.53 -19.05
CA ALA A 3 2.05 -11.13 -19.44
C ALA A 3 3.53 -10.71 -19.36
N ALA A 4 3.99 -9.87 -20.28
CA ALA A 4 5.34 -9.34 -20.21
C ALA A 4 5.48 -8.48 -18.94
N VAL A 5 6.40 -8.86 -18.06
CA VAL A 5 6.75 -8.03 -16.91
C VAL A 5 7.60 -6.87 -17.43
N THR A 6 6.98 -5.71 -17.62
CA THR A 6 7.69 -4.48 -17.90
C THR A 6 8.61 -4.16 -16.72
N GLU A 7 9.90 -3.92 -16.99
CA GLU A 7 10.88 -3.61 -15.95
C GLU A 7 10.54 -2.26 -15.29
N THR A 8 10.19 -2.29 -14.00
CA THR A 8 9.73 -1.11 -13.26
C THR A 8 10.91 -0.32 -12.70
N THR A 9 11.22 0.82 -13.29
CA THR A 9 12.24 1.75 -12.77
C THR A 9 11.86 2.27 -11.39
N PHE A 10 12.82 2.28 -10.45
CA PHE A 10 12.63 2.87 -9.12
C PHE A 10 12.51 4.39 -9.23
N ALA A 11 11.58 5.00 -8.48
CA ALA A 11 11.35 6.44 -8.48
C ALA A 11 10.99 6.96 -7.07
N ALA A 12 11.25 8.25 -6.82
CA ALA A 12 10.81 8.95 -5.61
C ALA A 12 9.30 9.26 -5.64
N SER A 13 8.75 9.75 -4.52
CA SER A 13 7.32 10.13 -4.38
C SER A 13 6.83 11.16 -5.41
N ASN A 14 7.75 11.97 -5.96
CA ASN A 14 7.49 12.95 -7.02
C ASN A 14 7.59 12.40 -8.45
N GLY A 15 7.86 11.10 -8.63
CA GLY A 15 8.01 10.44 -9.92
C GLY A 15 9.40 10.55 -10.56
N ALA A 16 10.38 11.19 -9.92
CA ALA A 16 11.76 11.24 -10.43
C ALA A 16 12.46 9.88 -10.30
N SER A 17 13.01 9.36 -11.40
CA SER A 17 13.73 8.08 -11.45
C SER A 17 15.04 8.11 -10.66
N ILE A 18 15.30 7.08 -9.84
CA ILE A 18 16.51 6.94 -9.03
C ILE A 18 17.35 5.77 -9.57
N ALA A 19 18.60 6.04 -9.94
CA ALA A 19 19.50 5.03 -10.51
C ALA A 19 20.11 4.05 -9.47
N GLN A 20 20.22 4.46 -8.21
CA GLN A 20 20.83 3.67 -7.13
C GLN A 20 20.04 3.81 -5.81
N PRO A 21 18.89 3.13 -5.65
CA PRO A 21 17.98 3.33 -4.52
C PRO A 21 18.50 2.86 -3.14
N TYR A 22 19.65 2.18 -3.10
CA TYR A 22 20.33 1.73 -1.88
C TYR A 22 21.64 2.49 -1.61
N ALA A 23 21.95 3.51 -2.42
CA ALA A 23 23.08 4.41 -2.21
C ALA A 23 22.59 5.75 -1.63
N TRP A 24 23.51 6.50 -1.03
CA TRP A 24 23.27 7.78 -0.39
C TRP A 24 24.24 8.83 -0.90
N SER A 25 23.85 10.11 -0.87
CA SER A 25 24.74 11.21 -1.24
C SER A 25 25.68 11.56 -0.08
N GLN A 26 26.96 11.22 -0.27
CA GLN A 26 28.02 11.29 0.75
C GLN A 26 28.99 12.42 0.39
N ALA A 27 29.38 13.26 1.35
CA ALA A 27 30.32 14.37 1.15
C ALA A 27 31.79 13.89 1.00
N GLY A 28 32.04 13.08 -0.03
CA GLY A 28 33.25 12.29 -0.20
C GLY A 28 33.12 10.89 0.43
N PRO A 29 34.05 9.94 0.14
CA PRO A 29 33.88 8.50 0.45
C PRO A 29 33.80 8.10 1.94
N SER A 30 33.96 9.06 2.86
CA SER A 30 33.74 8.89 4.30
C SER A 30 33.31 10.21 4.95
N GLY A 31 32.64 11.08 4.18
CA GLY A 31 32.11 12.36 4.69
C GLY A 31 30.75 12.19 5.39
N PRO A 32 30.14 13.28 5.86
CA PRO A 32 28.76 13.28 6.33
C PRO A 32 27.74 13.05 5.18
N LEU A 33 26.54 12.63 5.57
CA LEU A 33 25.35 12.60 4.69
C LEU A 33 24.98 14.01 4.20
N SER A 34 24.64 14.13 2.92
CA SER A 34 24.16 15.39 2.34
C SER A 34 22.66 15.57 2.50
N LEU A 35 22.22 16.69 3.09
CA LEU A 35 20.81 17.09 3.14
C LEU A 35 20.20 17.44 1.76
N GLN A 36 21.00 17.45 0.70
CA GLN A 36 20.53 17.58 -0.68
C GLN A 36 20.00 16.26 -1.26
N ASP A 37 20.20 15.13 -0.56
CA ASP A 37 19.68 13.82 -0.94
C ASP A 37 18.18 13.69 -0.67
N PHE A 38 17.38 14.28 -1.57
CA PHE A 38 15.93 14.18 -1.50
C PHE A 38 15.44 12.72 -1.48
N ALA A 39 16.09 11.80 -2.22
CA ALA A 39 15.66 10.42 -2.33
C ALA A 39 15.80 9.65 -1.01
N SER A 40 16.94 9.78 -0.33
CA SER A 40 17.15 9.19 1.00
C SER A 40 16.21 9.80 2.04
N ILE A 41 15.94 11.10 1.97
CA ILE A 41 15.04 11.81 2.91
C ILE A 41 13.57 11.39 2.71
N ASP A 42 13.11 11.31 1.46
CA ASP A 42 11.74 10.90 1.08
C ASP A 42 11.42 9.49 1.58
N LEU A 43 12.35 8.54 1.36
CA LEU A 43 12.22 7.14 1.81
C LEU A 43 12.15 7.03 3.35
N LEU A 44 13.07 7.68 4.07
CA LEU A 44 13.08 7.67 5.54
C LEU A 44 11.83 8.35 6.12
N ALA A 45 11.43 9.50 5.56
CA ALA A 45 10.25 10.24 6.02
C ALA A 45 8.93 9.48 5.76
N HIS A 46 8.90 8.59 4.76
CA HIS A 46 7.80 7.67 4.53
C HIS A 46 7.81 6.52 5.55
N PHE A 47 8.95 5.86 5.75
CA PHE A 47 9.13 4.76 6.72
C PHE A 47 8.71 5.16 8.15
N ASP A 48 9.15 6.33 8.62
CA ASP A 48 8.76 6.92 9.91
C ASP A 48 7.24 7.11 10.09
N ARG A 49 6.45 7.04 9.00
CA ARG A 49 5.01 7.31 8.94
C ARG A 49 4.16 6.13 8.46
N GLU A 50 4.73 4.95 8.28
CA GLU A 50 3.99 3.72 7.94
C GLU A 50 2.94 3.33 9.00
N ARG A 51 3.16 3.75 10.25
CA ARG A 51 2.31 3.37 11.40
C ARG A 51 1.09 4.30 11.56
N ILE A 52 -0.02 3.88 10.99
CA ILE A 52 -1.36 4.37 11.38
C ILE A 52 -1.86 3.69 12.68
N PRO A 53 -2.76 4.32 13.45
CA PRO A 53 -3.37 3.70 14.62
C PRO A 53 -4.17 2.43 14.29
N GLU A 54 -4.05 1.42 15.14
CA GLU A 54 -4.75 0.15 15.02
C GLU A 54 -6.20 0.20 15.54
N ARG A 55 -7.00 -0.83 15.23
CA ARG A 55 -8.39 -0.93 15.70
C ARG A 55 -8.42 -1.25 17.19
N ILE A 56 -9.13 -0.43 17.97
CA ILE A 56 -9.32 -0.56 19.44
C ILE A 56 -9.78 -1.98 19.85
N MET A 57 -10.50 -2.69 18.97
CA MET A 57 -10.92 -4.07 19.13
C MET A 57 -10.70 -4.84 17.82
N SER A 58 -10.25 -6.09 17.92
CA SER A 58 -9.82 -6.93 16.79
C SER A 58 -8.83 -6.20 15.87
N ALA A 59 -7.68 -5.81 16.45
CA ALA A 59 -6.52 -5.25 15.75
C ALA A 59 -5.87 -6.27 14.80
N LEU A 60 -5.74 -7.54 15.24
CA LEU A 60 -5.31 -8.64 14.39
C LEU A 60 -6.50 -9.24 13.65
N GLY A 61 -6.38 -9.37 12.33
CA GLY A 61 -7.34 -10.02 11.44
C GLY A 61 -6.77 -10.19 10.04
N ALA A 62 -7.45 -11.01 9.22
CA ALA A 62 -7.13 -11.21 7.81
C ALA A 62 -8.37 -10.90 6.95
N GLY A 63 -8.14 -10.33 5.76
CA GLY A 63 -9.20 -10.00 4.80
C GLY A 63 -9.12 -10.83 3.53
N ALA A 64 -10.27 -11.14 2.94
CA ALA A 64 -10.40 -11.74 1.62
C ALA A 64 -11.57 -11.10 0.87
N HIS A 65 -11.43 -10.93 -0.44
CA HIS A 65 -12.51 -10.44 -1.30
C HIS A 65 -13.38 -11.60 -1.80
N GLY A 66 -14.66 -11.31 -2.00
CA GLY A 66 -15.66 -12.27 -2.48
C GLY A 66 -16.99 -11.57 -2.75
N TYR A 67 -18.03 -12.34 -3.03
CA TYR A 67 -19.39 -11.84 -3.22
C TYR A 67 -20.37 -12.65 -2.37
N PHE A 68 -21.45 -12.00 -1.93
CA PHE A 68 -22.58 -12.66 -1.28
C PHE A 68 -23.67 -12.94 -2.32
N LYS A 69 -24.31 -14.11 -2.24
CA LYS A 69 -25.47 -14.47 -3.07
C LYS A 69 -26.53 -15.14 -2.19
N VAL A 70 -27.74 -14.59 -2.24
CA VAL A 70 -28.93 -15.21 -1.64
C VAL A 70 -29.33 -16.46 -2.43
N THR A 71 -29.70 -17.52 -1.72
CA THR A 71 -30.07 -18.83 -2.30
C THR A 71 -31.56 -19.16 -2.15
N HIS A 72 -32.25 -18.53 -1.21
CA HIS A 72 -33.66 -18.72 -0.89
C HIS A 72 -34.25 -17.36 -0.48
N ASP A 73 -35.52 -17.10 -0.81
CA ASP A 73 -36.19 -15.88 -0.38
C ASP A 73 -36.41 -15.84 1.16
N MET A 74 -36.34 -14.64 1.73
CA MET A 74 -36.59 -14.32 3.13
C MET A 74 -37.45 -13.04 3.29
N SER A 75 -38.15 -12.62 2.24
CA SER A 75 -39.03 -11.44 2.20
C SER A 75 -40.13 -11.46 3.27
N ASN A 76 -40.49 -12.66 3.76
CA ASN A 76 -41.43 -12.91 4.84
C ASN A 76 -40.88 -12.62 6.25
N VAL A 77 -39.57 -12.42 6.41
CA VAL A 77 -38.91 -12.10 7.69
C VAL A 77 -38.21 -10.74 7.65
N THR A 78 -37.61 -10.35 6.52
CA THR A 78 -36.88 -9.08 6.39
C THR A 78 -37.07 -8.42 5.03
N HIS A 79 -37.34 -7.11 5.02
CA HIS A 79 -37.35 -6.27 3.81
C HIS A 79 -35.97 -5.66 3.49
N LEU A 80 -34.88 -6.39 3.76
CA LEU A 80 -33.52 -5.90 3.51
C LEU A 80 -33.20 -5.99 2.01
N SER A 81 -32.81 -4.87 1.38
CA SER A 81 -32.55 -4.79 -0.07
C SER A 81 -31.40 -5.67 -0.58
N LEU A 82 -30.54 -6.19 0.29
CA LEU A 82 -29.55 -7.23 -0.02
C LEU A 82 -30.18 -8.61 -0.31
N CYS A 83 -31.43 -8.79 0.10
CA CYS A 83 -32.26 -9.97 -0.11
C CYS A 83 -33.49 -9.60 -0.95
N PRO A 84 -33.33 -9.37 -2.27
CA PRO A 84 -34.46 -9.13 -3.15
C PRO A 84 -35.33 -10.41 -3.25
N PRO A 85 -36.67 -10.28 -3.31
CA PRO A 85 -37.54 -11.43 -3.57
C PRO A 85 -37.28 -11.99 -4.97
N THR A 86 -37.42 -13.31 -5.10
CA THR A 86 -37.25 -14.08 -6.35
C THR A 86 -38.59 -14.43 -6.99
#